data_AF-A0AAE1JJB1-F1
#
_entry.id   AF-A0AAE1JJB1-F1
#
_cell.length_a   1.000
_cell.length_b   1.000
_cell.length_c   1.000
_cell.angle_alpha   90.00
_cell.angle_beta   90.00
_cell.angle_gamma   90.00
#
_symmetry.space_group_name_H-M   'P 1'
#
loop_
_entity.id
_entity.type
_entity.pdbx_description
1 polymer ?
#
loop_
_entity_poly.entity_id
_entity_poly.type
_entity_poly.pdbx_seq_one_letter_code
_entity_poly.pdbx_strand_id
1 'polypeptide(L)'
;MESSENLIRTILRNPNTITSTYLAKQFHAQILKIKGTFHSDNSIVLSIYSNLNHLHDSVRVFDSLQSPPALAWKSIIRCYTFHGLSVQSIASFNEMRALGINPDKHVFPSALKACVLLKDLRLGESVHGCIIRLGLDFDLYTGNALMNMYSKF
;
A
#
# COMPACT_ATOMS: atom_id res chain seq x y z
N MET A 1 15.50 -18.15 22.14
CA MET A 1 14.19 -18.03 21.44
C MET A 1 13.39 -16.82 21.90
N GLU A 2 13.35 -16.53 23.21
CA GLU A 2 12.56 -15.41 23.76
C GLU A 2 13.05 -14.00 23.34
N SER A 3 14.37 -13.81 23.22
CA SER A 3 14.96 -12.54 22.75
C SER A 3 14.58 -12.18 21.30
N SER A 4 14.55 -13.18 20.41
CA SER A 4 14.18 -12.99 18.99
C SER A 4 12.70 -12.64 18.80
N GLU A 5 11.80 -13.19 19.62
CA GLU A 5 10.37 -12.87 19.54
C GLU A 5 10.07 -11.44 20.06
N ASN A 6 10.78 -11.00 21.10
CA ASN A 6 10.64 -9.64 21.63
C ASN A 6 11.15 -8.58 20.63
N LEU A 7 12.24 -8.87 19.92
CA LEU A 7 12.72 -7.99 18.84
C LEU A 7 11.68 -7.87 17.71
N ILE A 8 11.08 -8.99 17.29
CA ILE A 8 10.03 -8.98 16.25
C ILE A 8 8.82 -8.16 16.70
N ARG A 9 8.34 -8.36 17.94
CA ARG A 9 7.22 -7.58 18.48
C ARG A 9 7.52 -6.08 18.52
N THR A 10 8.76 -5.71 18.81
CA THR A 10 9.19 -4.29 18.84
C THR A 10 9.20 -3.67 17.45
N ILE A 11 9.73 -4.38 16.45
CA ILE A 11 9.74 -3.92 15.05
C ILE A 11 8.33 -3.88 14.46
N LEU A 12 7.48 -4.87 14.76
CA LEU A 12 6.07 -4.86 14.33
C LEU A 12 5.30 -3.65 14.88
N ARG A 13 5.67 -3.14 16.06
CA ARG A 13 5.09 -1.91 16.64
C ARG A 13 5.61 -0.63 15.99
N ASN A 14 6.82 -0.63 15.45
CA ASN A 14 7.38 0.52 14.75
C ASN A 14 8.15 0.10 13.47
N PRO A 15 7.43 -0.17 12.37
CA PRO A 15 8.02 -0.66 11.13
C PRO A 15 9.00 0.32 10.47
N ASN A 16 8.88 1.62 10.80
CA ASN A 16 9.74 2.69 10.27
C ASN A 16 11.17 2.63 10.80
N THR A 17 11.45 1.80 11.81
CA THR A 17 12.81 1.54 12.31
C THR A 17 13.69 0.81 11.29
N ILE A 18 13.10 0.11 10.33
CA ILE A 18 13.83 -0.55 9.24
C ILE A 18 14.01 0.43 8.08
N THR A 19 15.22 0.99 8.00
CA THR A 19 15.61 1.97 6.97
C THR A 19 16.42 1.38 5.82
N SER A 20 16.88 0.14 5.96
CA SER A 20 17.70 -0.54 4.96
C SER A 20 17.06 -1.82 4.46
N THR A 21 17.30 -2.08 3.18
CA THR A 21 16.79 -3.21 2.40
C THR A 21 17.41 -4.53 2.88
N TYR A 22 18.66 -4.46 3.34
CA TYR A 22 19.35 -5.55 4.01
C TYR A 22 18.63 -5.94 5.30
N LEU A 23 18.33 -4.97 6.16
CA LEU A 23 17.60 -5.19 7.41
C LEU A 23 16.18 -5.71 7.16
N ALA A 24 15.49 -5.19 6.14
CA ALA A 24 14.18 -5.68 5.73
C ALA A 24 14.22 -7.17 5.32
N LYS A 25 15.24 -7.60 4.56
CA LYS A 25 15.45 -9.00 4.19
C LYS A 25 15.77 -9.89 5.40
N GLN A 26 16.61 -9.43 6.32
CA GLN A 26 16.88 -10.16 7.56
C GLN A 26 15.60 -10.34 8.40
N PHE A 27 14.82 -9.27 8.56
CA PHE A 27 13.57 -9.31 9.29
C PHE A 27 12.53 -10.23 8.64
N HIS A 28 12.38 -10.13 7.32
CA HIS A 28 11.49 -10.99 6.55
C HIS A 28 11.87 -12.48 6.70
N ALA A 29 13.17 -12.82 6.59
CA ALA A 29 13.63 -14.19 6.80
C ALA A 29 13.35 -14.71 8.21
N GLN A 30 13.47 -13.85 9.24
CA GLN A 30 13.13 -14.21 10.63
C GLN A 30 11.63 -14.49 10.79
N ILE A 31 10.76 -13.66 10.19
CA ILE A 31 9.31 -13.88 10.22
C ILE A 31 8.95 -15.21 9.55
N LEU A 32 9.49 -15.49 8.37
CA LEU A 32 9.24 -16.74 7.66
C LEU A 32 9.68 -17.96 8.47
N LYS A 33 10.82 -17.88 9.16
CA LYS A 33 11.34 -18.98 10.01
C LYS A 33 10.48 -19.24 11.24
N ILE A 34 9.95 -18.19 11.88
CA ILE A 34 9.26 -18.31 13.18
C ILE A 34 7.76 -18.50 13.02
N LYS A 35 7.13 -17.79 12.07
CA LYS A 35 5.66 -17.70 11.96
C LYS A 35 5.08 -18.28 10.67
N GLY A 36 5.93 -18.70 9.73
CA GLY A 36 5.49 -19.18 8.42
C GLY A 36 5.02 -18.06 7.46
N THR A 37 4.52 -18.47 6.29
CA THR A 37 4.21 -17.58 5.14
C THR A 37 2.84 -16.92 5.17
N PHE A 38 1.92 -17.31 6.06
CA PHE A 38 0.49 -16.97 5.92
C PHE A 38 -0.06 -16.02 7.01
N HIS A 39 0.80 -15.33 7.75
CA HIS A 39 0.34 -14.48 8.86
C HIS A 39 0.06 -13.03 8.44
N SER A 40 -0.88 -12.37 9.13
CA SER A 40 -1.19 -10.94 8.98
C SER A 40 0.04 -10.01 9.13
N ASP A 41 1.10 -10.48 9.80
CA ASP A 41 2.36 -9.77 10.00
C ASP A 41 3.11 -9.54 8.66
N ASN A 42 2.83 -10.35 7.64
CA ASN A 42 3.41 -10.17 6.30
C ASN A 42 2.92 -8.89 5.63
N SER A 43 1.76 -8.34 6.04
CA SER A 43 1.33 -7.01 5.61
C SER A 43 2.22 -5.88 6.13
N ILE A 44 2.87 -6.08 7.29
CA ILE A 44 3.86 -5.15 7.85
C ILE A 44 5.20 -5.29 7.11
N VAL A 45 5.62 -6.51 6.79
CA VAL A 45 6.81 -6.74 5.95
C VAL A 45 6.63 -6.09 4.57
N LEU A 46 5.46 -6.24 3.97
CA LEU A 46 5.09 -5.58 2.73
C LEU A 46 5.15 -4.05 2.86
N SER A 47 4.60 -3.49 3.93
CA SER A 47 4.62 -2.04 4.12
C SER A 47 6.05 -1.51 4.28
N ILE A 48 6.95 -2.25 4.93
CA ILE A 48 8.38 -1.94 5.02
C ILE A 48 9.02 -1.94 3.62
N TYR A 49 8.89 -3.02 2.84
CA TYR A 49 9.46 -3.06 1.50
C TYR A 49 8.90 -1.96 0.60
N SER A 50 7.60 -1.68 0.71
CA SER A 50 6.97 -0.62 -0.05
C SER A 50 7.48 0.76 0.38
N ASN A 51 7.74 0.98 1.68
CA ASN A 51 8.32 2.24 2.18
C ASN A 51 9.76 2.42 1.69
N LEU A 52 10.49 1.32 1.51
CA LEU A 52 11.82 1.32 0.90
C LEU A 52 11.79 1.36 -0.64
N ASN A 53 10.60 1.37 -1.25
CA ASN A 53 10.39 1.32 -2.70
C ASN A 53 10.96 0.07 -3.38
N HIS A 54 11.05 -1.06 -2.65
CA HIS A 54 11.49 -2.35 -3.17
C HIS A 54 10.36 -3.11 -3.87
N LEU A 55 10.07 -2.73 -5.12
CA LEU A 55 8.94 -3.27 -5.89
C LEU A 55 8.88 -4.80 -5.92
N HIS A 56 9.98 -5.45 -6.32
CA HIS A 56 10.00 -6.90 -6.49
C HIS A 56 9.70 -7.66 -5.19
N ASP A 57 10.28 -7.21 -4.07
CA ASP A 57 10.04 -7.83 -2.77
C ASP A 57 8.62 -7.52 -2.26
N SER A 58 8.10 -6.31 -2.51
CA SER A 58 6.72 -5.95 -2.20
C SER A 58 5.71 -6.83 -2.95
N VAL A 59 5.85 -6.98 -4.27
CA VAL A 59 4.96 -7.81 -5.08
C VAL A 59 5.00 -9.26 -4.59
N ARG A 60 6.20 -9.81 -4.40
CA ARG A 60 6.35 -11.19 -3.91
C ARG A 60 5.67 -11.44 -2.56
N VAL A 61 5.78 -10.50 -1.61
CA VAL A 61 5.09 -10.63 -0.32
C VAL A 61 3.59 -10.49 -0.50
N PHE A 62 3.13 -9.53 -1.33
CA PHE A 62 1.71 -9.33 -1.60
C PHE A 62 1.07 -10.58 -2.22
N ASP A 63 1.69 -11.18 -3.23
CA ASP A 63 1.19 -12.38 -3.92
C ASP A 63 1.14 -13.62 -3.01
N SER A 64 1.89 -13.62 -1.90
CA SER A 64 1.83 -14.70 -0.90
C SER A 64 0.64 -14.58 0.07
N LEU A 65 -0.05 -13.43 0.08
CA LEU A 65 -1.18 -13.18 0.97
C LEU A 65 -2.48 -13.71 0.37
N GLN A 66 -3.07 -14.74 0.98
CA GLN A 66 -4.35 -15.30 0.51
C GLN A 66 -5.54 -14.34 0.69
N SER A 67 -5.52 -13.53 1.75
CA SER A 67 -6.57 -12.53 2.04
C SER A 67 -5.90 -11.23 2.49
N PRO A 68 -5.41 -10.41 1.55
CA PRO A 68 -4.62 -9.23 1.89
C PRO A 68 -5.46 -8.21 2.70
N PRO A 69 -5.02 -7.79 3.90
CA PRO A 69 -5.73 -6.77 4.67
C PRO A 69 -5.56 -5.38 4.01
N ALA A 70 -6.34 -4.39 4.45
CA ALA A 70 -6.29 -3.03 3.92
C ALA A 70 -4.88 -2.42 3.88
N LEU A 71 -4.03 -2.70 4.89
CA LEU A 71 -2.64 -2.24 4.92
C LEU A 71 -1.83 -2.77 3.72
N ALA A 72 -2.04 -4.03 3.33
CA ALA A 72 -1.33 -4.64 2.21
C ALA A 72 -1.71 -3.98 0.88
N TRP A 73 -3.02 -3.80 0.64
CA TRP A 73 -3.53 -3.08 -0.53
C TRP A 73 -2.96 -1.66 -0.64
N LYS A 74 -3.05 -0.88 0.45
CA LYS A 74 -2.50 0.48 0.48
C LYS A 74 -1.01 0.50 0.17
N SER A 75 -0.26 -0.46 0.72
CA SER A 75 1.18 -0.58 0.52
C SER A 75 1.53 -0.92 -0.93
N ILE A 76 0.85 -1.89 -1.56
CA ILE A 76 1.16 -2.28 -2.93
C ILE A 76 0.72 -1.22 -3.95
N ILE A 77 -0.45 -0.60 -3.76
CA ILE A 77 -0.95 0.49 -4.62
C ILE A 77 0.03 1.68 -4.61
N ARG A 78 0.52 2.06 -3.41
CA ARG A 78 1.54 3.11 -3.28
C ARG A 78 2.84 2.72 -3.98
N CYS A 79 3.27 1.46 -3.83
CA CYS A 79 4.50 0.96 -4.47
C CYS A 79 4.40 1.02 -6.00
N TYR A 80 3.31 0.49 -6.57
CA TYR A 80 3.05 0.55 -8.01
C TYR A 80 3.03 1.99 -8.52
N THR A 81 2.34 2.89 -7.83
CA THR A 81 2.27 4.30 -8.21
C THR A 81 3.65 4.99 -8.15
N PHE A 82 4.48 4.67 -7.15
CA PHE A 82 5.83 5.22 -7.04
C PHE A 82 6.69 4.84 -8.25
N HIS A 83 6.58 3.59 -8.70
CA HIS A 83 7.29 3.06 -9.87
C HIS A 83 6.62 3.38 -11.22
N GLY A 84 5.59 4.23 -11.24
CA GLY A 84 4.88 4.60 -12.47
C GLY A 84 3.99 3.51 -13.07
N LEU A 85 3.80 2.38 -12.36
CA LEU A 85 2.98 1.24 -12.75
C LEU A 85 1.49 1.53 -12.51
N SER A 86 0.98 2.48 -13.28
CA SER A 86 -0.33 3.10 -13.02
C SER A 86 -1.50 2.18 -13.32
N VAL A 87 -1.35 1.29 -14.31
CA VAL A 87 -2.35 0.25 -14.62
C VAL A 87 -2.51 -0.70 -13.43
N GLN A 88 -1.40 -1.23 -12.90
CA GLN A 88 -1.40 -2.12 -11.75
C GLN A 88 -1.94 -1.43 -10.49
N SER A 89 -1.56 -0.17 -10.26
CA SER A 89 -2.07 0.65 -9.15
C SER A 89 -3.61 0.74 -9.15
N ILE A 90 -4.20 1.10 -10.30
CA ILE A 90 -5.65 1.23 -10.43
C ILE A 90 -6.37 -0.11 -10.40
N ALA A 91 -5.79 -1.14 -11.04
CA ALA A 91 -6.33 -2.49 -10.99
C ALA A 91 -6.43 -2.98 -9.53
N SER A 92 -5.35 -2.84 -8.75
CA SER A 92 -5.34 -3.19 -7.33
C SER A 92 -6.29 -2.34 -6.49
N PHE A 93 -6.44 -1.04 -6.79
CA PHE A 93 -7.42 -0.19 -6.11
C PHE A 93 -8.87 -0.63 -6.37
N ASN A 94 -9.18 -1.02 -7.60
CA ASN A 94 -10.50 -1.53 -7.96
C ASN A 94 -10.78 -2.90 -7.34
N GLU A 95 -9.77 -3.78 -7.31
CA GLU A 95 -9.88 -5.10 -6.68
C GLU A 95 -10.10 -5.01 -5.16
N MET A 96 -9.32 -4.16 -4.47
CA MET A 96 -9.53 -3.84 -3.05
C MET A 96 -11.00 -3.47 -2.77
N ARG A 97 -11.58 -2.61 -3.60
CA ARG A 97 -12.99 -2.17 -3.49
C ARG A 97 -13.98 -3.30 -3.82
N ALA A 98 -13.70 -4.09 -4.85
CA ALA A 98 -14.55 -5.21 -5.25
C ALA A 98 -14.64 -6.28 -4.16
N LEU A 99 -13.58 -6.46 -3.38
CA LEU A 99 -13.54 -7.33 -2.20
C LEU A 99 -14.21 -6.71 -0.95
N GLY A 100 -14.83 -5.54 -1.06
CA GLY A 100 -15.50 -4.85 0.04
C GLY A 100 -14.53 -4.19 1.04
N ILE A 101 -13.24 -4.10 0.72
CA ILE A 101 -12.25 -3.43 1.55
C ILE A 101 -12.31 -1.94 1.24
N ASN A 102 -12.84 -1.14 2.17
CA ASN A 102 -13.01 0.29 1.96
C ASN A 102 -11.65 1.01 1.85
N PRO A 103 -11.43 1.79 0.79
CA PRO A 103 -10.34 2.76 0.72
C PRO A 103 -10.39 3.75 1.90
N ASP A 104 -9.24 4.16 2.39
CA ASP A 104 -9.11 5.30 3.30
C ASP A 104 -8.39 6.46 2.62
N LYS A 105 -8.32 7.60 3.30
CA LYS A 105 -7.65 8.82 2.82
C LYS A 105 -6.20 8.63 2.35
N HIS A 106 -5.51 7.58 2.79
CA HIS A 106 -4.10 7.37 2.45
C HIS A 106 -3.89 6.69 1.09
N VAL A 107 -4.91 6.04 0.53
CA VAL A 107 -4.78 5.36 -0.78
C VAL A 107 -5.15 6.28 -1.96
N PHE A 108 -6.05 7.23 -1.74
CA PHE A 108 -6.55 8.13 -2.79
C PHE A 108 -5.47 8.95 -3.49
N PRO A 109 -4.45 9.51 -2.81
CA PRO A 109 -3.36 10.19 -3.50
C PRO A 109 -2.64 9.31 -4.53
N SER A 110 -2.49 8.02 -4.23
CA SER A 110 -1.86 7.06 -5.14
C SER A 110 -2.77 6.73 -6.33
N ALA A 111 -4.05 6.47 -6.07
CA ALA A 111 -5.04 6.20 -7.12
C ALA A 111 -5.21 7.41 -8.06
N LEU A 112 -5.38 8.62 -7.53
CA LEU A 112 -5.52 9.85 -8.32
C LEU A 112 -4.26 10.14 -9.13
N LYS A 113 -3.06 9.96 -8.55
CA LYS A 113 -1.80 10.08 -9.29
C LYS A 113 -1.70 9.08 -10.44
N ALA A 114 -2.16 7.84 -10.25
CA ALA A 114 -2.21 6.85 -11.31
C ALA A 114 -3.17 7.28 -12.44
N CYS A 115 -4.32 7.90 -12.14
CA CYS A 115 -5.23 8.45 -13.16
C CYS A 115 -4.53 9.52 -14.02
N VAL A 116 -3.80 10.45 -13.39
CA VAL A 116 -3.01 11.47 -14.09
C VAL A 116 -1.96 10.83 -15.02
N LEU A 117 -1.23 9.83 -14.52
CA LEU A 117 -0.20 9.14 -15.30
C LEU A 117 -0.77 8.36 -16.48
N LEU A 118 -1.98 7.81 -16.34
CA LEU A 118 -2.73 7.16 -17.43
C LEU A 118 -3.37 8.16 -18.40
N LYS A 119 -3.38 9.46 -18.06
CA LYS A 119 -4.09 10.51 -18.79
C LYS A 119 -5.58 10.21 -18.96
N ASP A 120 -6.20 9.60 -17.96
CA ASP A 120 -7.62 9.25 -17.96
C ASP A 120 -8.38 10.11 -16.94
N LEU A 121 -8.98 11.20 -17.41
CA LEU A 121 -9.79 12.10 -16.58
C LEU A 121 -11.04 11.41 -16.05
N ARG A 122 -11.71 10.57 -16.86
CA ARG A 122 -12.96 9.91 -16.46
C ARG A 122 -12.73 8.95 -15.30
N LEU A 123 -11.59 8.25 -15.33
CA LEU A 123 -11.16 7.42 -14.21
C LEU A 123 -10.91 8.29 -12.96
N GLY A 124 -10.26 9.44 -13.11
CA GLY A 124 -10.07 10.41 -12.03
C GLY A 124 -11.39 10.89 -11.41
N GLU A 125 -12.38 11.23 -12.24
CA GLU A 125 -13.73 11.61 -11.82
C GLU A 125 -14.45 10.45 -11.09
N SER A 126 -14.29 9.21 -11.56
CA SER A 126 -14.82 8.04 -10.88
C SER A 126 -14.21 7.84 -9.49
N VAL A 127 -12.90 8.05 -9.34
CA VAL A 127 -12.22 8.00 -8.04
C VAL A 127 -12.70 9.14 -7.14
N HIS A 128 -12.90 10.35 -7.68
CA HIS A 128 -13.47 11.48 -6.96
C HIS A 128 -14.90 11.19 -6.46
N GLY A 129 -15.77 10.59 -7.27
CA GLY A 129 -17.09 10.13 -6.83
C GLY A 129 -17.01 9.11 -5.68
N CYS A 130 -15.99 8.25 -5.67
CA CYS A 130 -15.74 7.33 -4.56
C CYS A 130 -15.34 8.06 -3.27
N ILE A 131 -14.53 9.12 -3.38
CA ILE A 131 -14.11 9.96 -2.25
C ILE A 131 -15.32 10.65 -1.60
N ILE A 132 -16.19 11.27 -2.40
CA ILE A 132 -17.41 11.94 -1.92
C ILE A 132 -18.31 10.96 -1.20
N ARG A 133 -18.53 9.77 -1.78
CA ARG A 133 -19.38 8.73 -1.18
C ARG A 133 -18.87 8.24 0.18
N LEU A 134 -17.57 8.33 0.44
CA LEU A 134 -16.95 7.96 1.71
C LEU A 134 -16.84 9.14 2.69
N GLY A 135 -17.27 10.35 2.29
CA GLY A 135 -17.16 11.56 3.11
C GLY A 135 -15.71 12.03 3.33
N LEU A 136 -14.82 11.75 2.38
CA LEU A 136 -13.39 12.05 2.47
C LEU A 136 -12.97 13.25 1.60
N ASP A 137 -13.93 13.95 0.99
CA ASP A 137 -13.73 15.11 0.12
C ASP A 137 -13.19 16.33 0.87
N PHE A 138 -13.48 16.47 2.16
CA PHE A 138 -12.93 17.52 3.02
C PHE A 138 -11.61 17.14 3.72
N ASP A 139 -11.12 15.90 3.59
CA ASP A 139 -9.85 15.52 4.18
C ASP A 139 -8.69 16.22 3.45
N LEU A 140 -7.80 16.86 4.20
CA LEU A 140 -6.71 17.67 3.64
C LEU A 140 -5.81 16.87 2.67
N TYR A 141 -5.52 15.60 2.97
CA TYR A 141 -4.69 14.78 2.10
C TYR A 141 -5.40 14.47 0.78
N THR A 142 -6.69 14.18 0.87
CA THR A 142 -7.52 13.82 -0.28
C THR A 142 -7.82 15.05 -1.15
N GLY A 143 -8.18 16.18 -0.55
CA GLY A 143 -8.42 17.45 -1.24
C GLY A 143 -7.19 17.95 -1.98
N ASN A 144 -6.00 17.89 -1.36
CA ASN A 144 -4.74 18.24 -2.04
C ASN A 144 -4.47 17.33 -3.25
N ALA A 145 -4.73 16.03 -3.11
CA ALA A 145 -4.57 15.08 -4.21
C ALA A 145 -5.56 15.33 -5.36
N LEU A 146 -6.81 15.67 -5.05
CA LEU A 146 -7.83 16.03 -6.04
C LEU A 146 -7.45 17.29 -6.81
N MET A 147 -7.03 18.35 -6.10
CA MET A 147 -6.58 19.60 -6.72
C MET A 147 -5.39 19.36 -7.66
N ASN A 148 -4.39 18.57 -7.24
CA ASN A 148 -3.27 18.20 -8.09
C ASN A 148 -3.66 17.29 -9.27
N MET A 149 -4.73 16.50 -9.15
CA MET A 149 -5.24 15.69 -10.26
C MET A 149 -5.88 16.61 -11.30
N TYR A 150 -6.87 17.42 -10.90
CA TYR A 150 -7.59 18.30 -11.81
C TYR A 150 -6.72 19.40 -12.43
N SER A 151 -5.65 19.85 -11.77
CA SER A 151 -4.74 20.86 -12.35
C SER A 151 -3.83 20.32 -13.45
N LYS A 152 -3.77 19.00 -13.64
CA LYS A 152 -2.92 18.33 -14.63
C LYS A 152 -3.68 17.81 -15.86
N PHE A 153 -4.98 18.06 -15.91
CA PHE A 153 -5.86 17.80 -17.04
C PHE A 153 -6.35 19.14 -17.60
#